data_AF-A0A0A1TAA2-F1
#
_entry.id   AF-A0A0A1TAA2-F1
#
_cell.length_a   1.000
_cell.length_b   1.000
_cell.length_c   1.000
_cell.angle_alpha   90.00
_cell.angle_beta   90.00
_cell.angle_gamma   90.00
#
_symmetry.space_group_name_H-M   'P 1'
#
loop_
_entity.id
_entity.type
_entity.pdbx_description
1 polymer ?
#
loop_
_entity_poly.entity_id
_entity_poly.type
_entity_poly.pdbx_seq_one_letter_code
_entity_poly.pdbx_strand_id
1 'polypeptide(L)'
;MLSQLAVTATLALAAVAANCGNGVYPECVSVYKGTGCQSFNKETSYRPTCEGNCYVYPFDSLQLAGSAFKNVDCVAYSDTNCQNKIGDTGNVSGGCYSFKGGNSMKCYHGC
;
A
#
# COMPACT_ATOMS: atom_id res chain seq x y z
N MET A 1 -30.91 29.44 -39.50
CA MET A 1 -30.53 30.02 -38.19
C MET A 1 -30.03 28.89 -37.30
N LEU A 2 -28.73 28.93 -37.01
CA LEU A 2 -28.00 28.42 -35.83
C LEU A 2 -28.24 26.97 -35.36
N SER A 3 -27.37 26.06 -35.84
CA SER A 3 -27.01 24.81 -35.13
C SER A 3 -26.42 25.15 -33.76
N GLN A 4 -27.00 24.61 -32.69
CA GLN A 4 -26.40 24.65 -31.35
C GLN A 4 -25.48 23.44 -31.18
N LEU A 5 -24.17 23.68 -31.20
CA LEU A 5 -23.18 22.73 -30.69
C LEU A 5 -23.29 22.68 -29.16
N ALA A 6 -23.77 21.57 -28.62
CA ALA A 6 -23.65 21.26 -27.20
C ALA A 6 -22.18 20.90 -26.91
N VAL A 7 -21.44 21.81 -26.30
CA VAL A 7 -20.10 21.55 -25.77
C VAL A 7 -20.28 20.86 -24.41
N THR A 8 -20.23 19.53 -24.40
CA THR A 8 -20.13 18.75 -23.16
C THR A 8 -18.74 18.95 -22.56
N ALA A 9 -18.66 19.78 -21.51
CA ALA A 9 -17.47 19.92 -20.70
C ALA A 9 -17.22 18.62 -19.92
N THR A 10 -16.31 17.79 -20.40
CA THR A 10 -15.79 16.66 -19.63
C THR A 10 -14.89 17.20 -18.53
N LEU A 11 -15.39 17.16 -17.29
CA LEU A 11 -14.55 17.30 -16.10
C LEU A 11 -13.57 16.13 -16.07
N ALA A 12 -12.35 16.35 -16.55
CA ALA A 12 -11.25 15.45 -16.28
C ALA A 12 -11.01 15.49 -14.77
N LEU A 13 -11.50 14.48 -14.04
CA LEU A 13 -11.03 14.22 -12.68
C LEU A 13 -9.52 13.98 -12.82
N ALA A 14 -8.73 14.97 -12.39
CA ALA A 14 -7.32 14.77 -12.18
C ALA A 14 -7.20 13.54 -11.27
N ALA A 15 -6.63 12.46 -11.81
CA ALA A 15 -6.21 11.34 -11.00
C ALA A 15 -5.18 11.92 -10.03
N VAL A 16 -5.63 12.28 -8.82
CA VAL A 16 -4.73 12.62 -7.72
C VAL A 16 -3.78 11.44 -7.66
N ALA A 17 -2.50 11.68 -7.96
CA ALA A 17 -1.46 10.70 -7.71
C ALA A 17 -1.67 10.30 -6.26
N ALA A 18 -2.18 9.08 -6.04
CA ALA A 18 -2.63 8.64 -4.74
C ALA A 18 -1.38 8.41 -3.89
N ASN A 19 -0.89 9.51 -3.36
CA ASN A 19 0.19 9.62 -2.42
C ASN A 19 -0.31 9.05 -1.09
N CYS A 20 0.57 8.35 -0.43
CA CYS A 20 0.32 7.65 0.81
C CYS A 20 0.68 8.54 2.00
N GLY A 21 0.07 8.28 3.15
CA GLY A 21 0.16 9.18 4.31
C GLY A 21 -0.39 10.58 4.01
N ASN A 22 -1.64 10.67 3.55
CA ASN A 22 -2.34 11.94 3.25
C ASN A 22 -1.63 12.88 2.25
N GLY A 23 -0.91 12.35 1.26
CA GLY A 23 -0.21 13.20 0.30
C GLY A 23 1.28 13.37 0.52
N VAL A 24 1.80 12.91 1.66
CA VAL A 24 3.14 13.26 2.14
C VAL A 24 4.21 12.30 1.65
N TYR A 25 3.88 11.02 1.46
CA TYR A 25 4.85 9.98 1.10
C TYR A 25 4.46 9.30 -0.22
N PRO A 26 5.42 9.09 -1.13
CA PRO A 26 5.15 8.33 -2.36
C PRO A 26 4.98 6.83 -2.05
N GLU A 27 5.60 6.32 -0.99
CA GLU A 27 5.44 4.94 -0.52
C GLU A 27 4.27 4.72 0.45
N CYS A 28 3.63 3.56 0.35
CA CYS A 28 2.50 3.17 1.20
C CYS A 28 2.85 2.06 2.19
N VAL A 29 3.91 1.31 1.87
CA VAL A 29 4.41 0.20 2.67
C VAL A 29 5.90 0.41 2.85
N SER A 30 6.36 0.45 4.10
CA SER A 30 7.78 0.36 4.43
C SER A 30 8.05 -0.95 5.16
N VAL A 31 9.13 -1.61 4.77
CA VAL A 31 9.52 -2.95 5.21
C VAL A 31 10.70 -2.85 6.16
N TYR A 32 10.64 -3.54 7.29
CA TYR A 32 11.63 -3.46 8.35
C TYR A 32 12.15 -4.82 8.80
N LYS A 33 13.46 -4.87 9.10
CA LYS A 33 14.13 -6.00 9.72
C LYS A 33 14.19 -5.82 11.24
N GLY A 34 13.12 -6.23 11.91
CA GLY A 34 12.91 -6.06 13.35
C GLY A 34 11.48 -5.64 13.66
N THR A 35 11.08 -5.78 14.92
CA THR A 35 9.72 -5.44 15.37
C THR A 35 9.56 -3.94 15.61
N GLY A 36 8.36 -3.41 15.40
CA GLY A 36 8.02 -2.04 15.81
C GLY A 36 8.48 -0.91 14.87
N CYS A 37 8.70 -1.20 13.59
CA CYS A 37 8.89 -0.20 12.52
C CYS A 37 9.92 0.91 12.84
N GLN A 38 11.01 0.53 13.50
CA GLN A 38 12.06 1.46 13.89
C GLN A 38 12.85 1.92 12.67
N SER A 39 13.04 3.23 12.49
CA SER A 39 13.64 3.79 11.27
C SER A 39 15.03 3.25 10.92
N PHE A 40 15.84 2.88 11.92
CA PHE A 40 17.17 2.29 11.71
C PHE A 40 17.14 0.85 11.16
N ASN A 41 15.98 0.19 11.20
CA ASN A 41 15.74 -1.14 10.65
C ASN A 41 14.96 -1.09 9.32
N LYS A 42 14.76 0.11 8.72
CA LYS A 42 14.05 0.25 7.45
C LYS A 42 14.93 -0.32 6.34
N GLU A 43 14.42 -1.32 5.63
CA GLU A 43 15.15 -1.97 4.54
C GLU A 43 14.72 -1.42 3.18
N THR A 44 13.41 -1.31 2.95
CA THR A 44 12.86 -0.84 1.67
C THR A 44 11.46 -0.26 1.87
N SER A 45 10.93 0.38 0.82
CA SER A 45 9.57 0.85 0.78
C SER A 45 9.03 0.87 -0.64
N TYR A 46 7.73 0.64 -0.79
CA TYR A 46 7.08 0.59 -2.09
C TYR A 46 5.61 1.04 -2.02
N ARG A 47 5.04 1.26 -3.20
CA ARG A 47 3.64 1.56 -3.40
C ARG A 47 2.94 0.34 -4.01
N PRO A 48 2.04 -0.33 -3.29
CA PRO A 48 1.30 -1.46 -3.82
C PRO A 48 0.31 -1.04 -4.90
N THR A 49 -0.13 -2.01 -5.69
CA THR A 49 -1.23 -1.86 -6.66
C THR A 49 -2.51 -2.43 -6.08
N CYS A 50 -3.65 -2.21 -6.75
CA CYS A 50 -4.91 -2.85 -6.35
C CYS A 50 -4.94 -4.37 -6.64
N GLU A 51 -4.05 -4.87 -7.52
CA GLU A 51 -3.98 -6.29 -7.87
C GLU A 51 -3.33 -7.16 -6.78
N GLY A 52 -2.52 -6.56 -5.89
CA GLY A 52 -1.88 -7.28 -4.79
C GLY A 52 -0.83 -8.28 -5.22
N ASN A 53 0.16 -7.82 -6.00
CA ASN A 53 1.28 -8.65 -6.43
C ASN A 53 2.06 -9.23 -5.24
N CYS A 54 2.54 -10.47 -5.39
CA CYS A 54 3.38 -11.10 -4.37
C CYS A 54 4.76 -10.44 -4.37
N TYR A 55 5.08 -9.74 -3.29
CA TYR A 55 6.38 -9.11 -3.08
C TYR A 55 7.21 -10.03 -2.18
N VAL A 56 8.40 -10.42 -2.66
CA VAL A 56 9.28 -11.36 -1.95
C VAL A 56 10.41 -10.58 -1.30
N TYR A 57 10.36 -10.49 0.02
CA TYR A 57 11.37 -9.82 0.83
C TYR A 57 11.24 -10.31 2.27
N PRO A 58 12.33 -10.58 2.99
CA PRO A 58 12.27 -10.97 4.41
C PRO A 58 12.00 -9.76 5.33
N PHE A 59 11.10 -9.91 6.31
CA PHE A 59 10.70 -8.81 7.21
C PHE A 59 10.18 -9.31 8.55
N ASP A 60 10.22 -8.42 9.55
CA ASP A 60 9.56 -8.64 10.84
C ASP A 60 8.52 -7.57 11.19
N SER A 61 8.48 -6.45 10.45
CA SER A 61 7.37 -5.51 10.55
C SER A 61 7.15 -4.70 9.27
N LEU A 62 5.91 -4.25 9.10
CA LEU A 62 5.47 -3.38 8.02
C LEU A 62 4.88 -2.10 8.61
N GLN A 63 5.36 -0.95 8.14
CA GLN A 63 4.69 0.33 8.35
C GLN A 63 3.77 0.60 7.16
N LEU A 64 2.49 0.76 7.44
CA LEU A 64 1.50 1.15 6.46
C LEU A 64 1.22 2.64 6.56
N ALA A 65 1.07 3.27 5.41
CA ALA A 65 0.68 4.66 5.24
C ALA A 65 -0.44 4.73 4.19
N GLY A 66 -1.68 4.75 4.66
CA GLY A 66 -2.84 5.06 3.82
C GLY A 66 -3.17 6.55 3.85
N SER A 67 -4.33 6.89 3.34
CA SER A 67 -4.92 8.22 3.42
C SER A 67 -6.41 8.10 3.74
N ALA A 68 -7.06 9.20 4.11
CA ALA A 68 -8.51 9.22 4.37
C ALA A 68 -9.37 8.71 3.19
N PHE A 69 -8.81 8.68 1.97
CA PHE A 69 -9.52 8.27 0.76
C PHE A 69 -9.08 6.92 0.21
N LYS A 70 -7.90 6.43 0.60
CA LYS A 70 -7.31 5.19 0.10
C LYS A 70 -6.51 4.52 1.19
N ASN A 71 -7.07 3.43 1.70
CA ASN A 71 -6.44 2.60 2.70
C ASN A 71 -5.39 1.67 2.08
N VAL A 72 -4.66 0.98 2.94
CA VAL A 72 -3.69 -0.06 2.59
C VAL A 72 -4.06 -1.31 3.35
N ASP A 73 -4.01 -2.45 2.68
CA ASP A 73 -4.22 -3.77 3.27
C ASP A 73 -3.03 -4.66 2.91
N CYS A 74 -2.48 -5.40 3.85
CA CYS A 74 -1.34 -6.27 3.64
C CYS A 74 -1.55 -7.64 4.31
N VAL A 75 -1.30 -8.69 3.54
CA VAL A 75 -1.22 -10.08 3.99
C VAL A 75 0.24 -10.50 4.02
N ALA A 76 0.71 -11.01 5.16
CA ALA A 76 2.06 -11.50 5.35
C ALA A 76 2.11 -13.03 5.24
N TYR A 77 3.19 -13.55 4.65
CA TYR A 77 3.40 -14.97 4.43
C TYR A 77 4.80 -15.41 4.90
N SER A 78 4.91 -16.64 5.40
CA SER A 78 6.18 -17.22 5.87
C SER A 78 7.05 -17.78 4.74
N ASP A 79 6.50 -18.00 3.55
CA ASP A 79 7.22 -18.50 2.37
C ASP A 79 7.46 -17.38 1.35
N THR A 80 8.14 -17.69 0.24
CA THR A 80 8.47 -16.73 -0.83
C THR A 80 7.44 -16.70 -1.97
N ASN A 81 6.38 -17.50 -1.91
CA ASN A 81 5.39 -17.66 -2.97
C ASN A 81 4.00 -17.11 -2.56
N CYS A 82 3.90 -16.43 -1.42
CA CYS A 82 2.67 -15.91 -0.85
C CYS A 82 1.57 -16.97 -0.66
N GLN A 83 1.90 -18.13 -0.07
CA GLN A 83 0.95 -19.23 0.14
C GLN A 83 0.62 -19.49 1.62
N ASN A 84 1.62 -19.42 2.49
CA ASN A 84 1.52 -19.73 3.91
C ASN A 84 1.29 -18.46 4.73
N LYS A 85 0.03 -18.05 4.84
CA LYS A 85 -0.36 -16.83 5.57
C LYS A 85 0.04 -16.91 7.04
N ILE A 86 0.68 -15.86 7.54
CA ILE A 86 1.04 -15.71 8.97
C ILE A 86 0.34 -14.53 9.64
N GLY A 87 -0.21 -13.61 8.87
CA GLY A 87 -0.88 -12.43 9.43
C GLY A 87 -1.48 -11.53 8.37
N ASP A 88 -2.20 -10.54 8.84
CA ASP A 88 -2.99 -9.59 8.06
C ASP A 88 -3.06 -8.27 8.82
N THR A 89 -2.96 -7.14 8.12
CA THR A 89 -3.10 -5.82 8.74
C THR A 89 -4.55 -5.33 8.79
N GLY A 90 -5.42 -5.92 7.96
CA GLY A 90 -6.70 -5.36 7.58
C GLY A 90 -6.54 -4.11 6.69
N ASN A 91 -7.69 -3.62 6.24
CA ASN A 91 -7.81 -2.40 5.44
C ASN A 91 -7.69 -1.15 6.34
N VAL A 92 -6.50 -0.55 6.39
CA VAL A 92 -6.14 0.49 7.36
C VAL A 92 -5.62 1.77 6.71
N SER A 93 -5.83 2.90 7.38
CA SER A 93 -5.28 4.19 6.96
C SER A 93 -3.83 4.41 7.39
N GLY A 94 -3.29 3.53 8.24
CA GLY A 94 -1.88 3.50 8.63
C GLY A 94 -1.62 2.67 9.88
N GLY A 95 -0.35 2.50 10.23
CA GLY A 95 0.08 1.82 11.45
C GLY A 95 1.31 0.94 11.27
N CYS A 96 1.90 0.54 12.38
CA CYS A 96 2.99 -0.43 12.39
C CYS A 96 2.47 -1.81 12.78
N TYR A 97 2.77 -2.82 11.96
CA TYR A 97 2.32 -4.20 12.15
C TYR A 97 3.52 -5.12 12.20
N SER A 98 3.65 -5.88 13.28
CA SER A 98 4.76 -6.82 13.45
C SER A 98 4.33 -8.23 13.03
N PHE A 99 5.20 -8.88 12.28
CA PHE A 99 5.03 -10.25 11.79
C PHE A 99 6.29 -11.00 12.20
N LYS A 100 6.17 -12.21 12.76
CA LYS A 100 7.36 -12.98 13.14
C LYS A 100 7.84 -13.78 11.93
N GLY A 101 8.95 -13.37 11.29
CA GLY A 101 9.58 -14.13 10.21
C GLY A 101 8.80 -14.16 8.89
N GLY A 102 8.35 -13.00 8.40
CA GLY A 102 7.76 -12.89 7.06
C GLY A 102 8.82 -13.02 5.96
N ASN A 103 8.47 -13.67 4.86
CA ASN A 103 9.34 -13.83 3.67
C ASN A 103 8.69 -13.33 2.38
N SER A 104 7.37 -13.15 2.37
CA SER A 104 6.68 -12.45 1.29
C SER A 104 5.41 -11.79 1.81
N MET A 105 4.90 -10.83 1.04
CA MET A 105 3.69 -10.10 1.38
C MET A 105 2.90 -9.76 0.11
N LYS A 106 1.57 -9.70 0.24
CA LYS A 106 0.68 -9.08 -0.75
C LYS A 106 0.07 -7.86 -0.12
N CYS A 107 0.26 -6.72 -0.74
CA CYS A 107 -0.33 -5.47 -0.28
C CYS A 107 -1.20 -4.85 -1.35
N TYR A 108 -2.28 -4.22 -0.93
CA TYR A 108 -3.33 -3.63 -1.75
C TYR A 108 -3.45 -2.15 -1.40
N HIS A 109 -3.56 -1.30 -2.41
CA HIS A 109 -3.78 0.13 -2.21
C HIS A 109 -4.62 0.72 -3.35
N GLY A 110 -5.60 1.55 -2.97
CA GLY A 110 -6.44 2.28 -3.93
C GLY A 110 -7.46 1.41 -4.67
N CYS A 111 -7.78 0.25 -4.08
CA CYS A 111 -9.11 -0.35 -4.13
C CYS A 111 -10.00 0.37 -3.11
#